data_AF-A0A9D2XH32-F1
#
_entry.id   AF-A0A9D2XH32-F1
#
_cell.length_a   1.000
_cell.length_b   1.000
_cell.length_c   1.000
_cell.angle_alpha   90.00
_cell.angle_beta   90.00
_cell.angle_gamma   90.00
#
_symmetry.space_group_name_H-M   'P 1'
#
loop_
_entity.id
_entity.type
_entity.pdbx_description
1 polymer ?
#
loop_
_entity_poly.entity_id
_entity_poly.type
_entity_poly.pdbx_seq_one_letter_code
_entity_poly.pdbx_strand_id
1 'polypeptide(L)'
;MSIRDGKNKWAAVRDRLGSSQDSDTQQEANLESADPELCIRLLQVPTVVNYSGLKRRLEGSDQTWMVQFLELSGLDLLLEALDRLSGRGCSRIADALLQLTCVSCVRAVMNSSAGIHFIIENEGYIRKLSKALDTSNIMVKKQVFELLAALSIFSAEGHCLALDALDHYKGLKTQQYRFSVIMNELQATDNVPYMVTLLSVINALIFSTDELRQRDRMRKEFIGLQLLDMLPKLR
;
A
#
# COMPACT_ATOMS: atom_id res chain seq x y z
N MET A 1 18.18 55.42 25.82
CA MET A 1 18.83 55.27 24.50
C MET A 1 19.03 53.78 24.25
N SER A 2 18.66 53.30 23.06
CA SER A 2 18.72 51.91 22.54
C SER A 2 17.75 50.84 23.11
N ILE A 3 16.55 50.78 22.52
CA ILE A 3 15.73 49.54 22.41
C ILE A 3 15.48 49.19 20.92
N ARG A 4 15.99 50.00 19.97
CA ARG A 4 15.78 49.81 18.53
C ARG A 4 16.78 48.86 17.85
N ASP A 5 17.92 48.57 18.47
CA ASP A 5 18.96 47.74 17.83
C ASP A 5 18.67 46.23 17.84
N GLY A 6 17.79 45.76 18.71
CA GLY A 6 17.43 44.34 18.79
C GLY A 6 16.55 43.87 17.63
N LYS A 7 15.57 44.68 17.22
CA LYS A 7 14.59 44.30 16.17
C LYS A 7 15.22 44.18 14.78
N ASN A 8 16.22 45.00 14.47
CA ASN A 8 16.90 44.95 13.17
C ASN A 8 17.83 43.73 13.03
N LYS A 9 18.40 43.22 14.13
CA LYS A 9 19.21 41.99 14.11
C LYS A 9 18.35 40.75 13.84
N TRP A 10 17.16 40.65 14.45
CA TRP A 10 16.23 39.55 14.18
C TRP A 10 15.66 39.55 12.76
N ALA A 11 15.44 40.74 12.18
CA ALA A 11 15.04 40.87 10.78
C ALA A 11 16.16 40.46 9.82
N ALA A 12 17.40 40.88 10.06
CA ALA A 12 18.55 40.51 9.23
C ALA A 12 18.91 39.02 9.32
N VAL A 13 18.69 38.39 10.49
CA VAL A 13 18.84 36.93 10.64
C VAL A 13 17.73 36.20 9.90
N ARG A 14 16.48 36.69 9.91
CA ARG A 14 15.38 36.11 9.12
C ARG A 14 15.64 36.22 7.62
N ASP A 15 16.23 37.33 7.15
CA ASP A 15 16.56 37.53 5.73
C ASP A 15 17.72 36.63 5.26
N ARG A 16 18.65 36.30 6.18
CA ARG A 16 19.71 35.32 5.94
C ARG A 16 19.27 33.86 6.09
N LEU A 17 18.22 33.58 6.88
CA LEU A 17 17.65 32.24 7.04
C LEU A 17 16.56 31.94 6.00
N GLY A 18 15.87 32.99 5.52
CA GLY A 18 14.77 32.92 4.54
C GLY A 18 15.22 32.85 3.08
N SER A 19 16.53 32.94 2.81
CA SER A 19 17.09 32.70 1.47
C SER A 19 17.60 31.28 1.27
N SER A 20 17.36 30.36 2.22
CA SER A 20 17.76 28.96 2.13
C SER A 20 16.63 27.97 2.42
N GLN A 21 15.38 28.42 2.47
CA GLN A 21 14.19 27.57 2.61
C GLN A 21 13.21 27.85 1.48
N ASP A 22 13.56 27.39 0.27
CA ASP A 22 12.63 27.09 -0.83
C ASP A 22 13.35 26.24 -1.92
N SER A 23 14.20 25.30 -1.47
CA SER A 23 14.81 24.28 -2.35
C SER A 23 14.81 22.88 -1.73
N ASP A 24 13.86 22.64 -0.82
CA ASP A 24 13.45 21.29 -0.41
C ASP A 24 12.20 20.85 -1.21
N THR A 25 12.03 21.37 -2.42
CA THR A 25 11.37 20.60 -3.47
C THR A 25 12.25 19.38 -3.70
N GLN A 26 11.86 18.25 -3.08
CA GLN A 26 12.29 16.94 -3.54
C GLN A 26 12.34 17.00 -5.06
N GLN A 27 13.50 16.71 -5.65
CA GLN A 27 13.68 16.78 -7.08
C GLN A 27 12.84 15.66 -7.69
N GLU A 28 11.55 15.92 -7.86
CA GLU A 28 10.55 14.96 -8.31
C GLU A 28 10.68 14.80 -9.82
N ALA A 29 10.51 13.57 -10.31
CA ALA A 29 10.43 13.34 -11.75
C ALA A 29 9.14 14.00 -12.24
N ASN A 30 9.27 14.96 -13.15
CA ASN A 30 8.13 15.55 -13.83
C ASN A 30 7.62 14.56 -14.88
N LEU A 31 6.69 13.70 -14.46
CA LEU A 31 6.08 12.67 -15.30
C LEU A 31 4.63 12.97 -15.64
N GLU A 32 4.09 14.16 -15.34
CA GLU A 32 2.66 14.47 -15.51
C GLU A 32 2.16 14.26 -16.94
N SER A 33 3.01 14.50 -17.94
CA SER A 33 2.72 14.28 -19.36
C SER A 33 3.45 13.08 -19.97
N ALA A 34 4.08 12.23 -19.15
CA ALA A 34 4.84 11.07 -19.64
C ALA A 34 3.93 10.03 -20.31
N ASP A 35 4.44 9.41 -21.37
CA ASP A 35 3.83 8.23 -21.99
C ASP A 35 4.06 6.97 -21.12
N PRO A 36 3.23 5.92 -21.28
CA PRO A 36 3.38 4.68 -20.53
C PRO A 36 4.78 4.06 -20.71
N GLU A 37 5.34 4.07 -21.91
CA GLU A 37 6.64 3.48 -22.22
C GLU A 37 7.79 4.11 -21.44
N LEU A 38 7.81 5.45 -21.30
CA LEU A 38 8.78 6.13 -20.45
C LEU A 38 8.60 5.74 -18.99
N CYS A 39 7.36 5.68 -18.50
CA CYS A 39 7.06 5.21 -17.14
C CYS A 39 7.58 3.79 -16.88
N ILE A 40 7.40 2.87 -17.84
CA ILE A 40 7.92 1.49 -17.77
C ILE A 40 9.45 1.46 -17.71
N ARG A 41 10.13 2.28 -18.51
CA ARG A 41 11.61 2.38 -18.45
C ARG A 41 12.08 2.92 -17.10
N LEU A 42 11.38 3.92 -16.56
CA LEU A 42 11.74 4.50 -15.25
C LEU A 42 11.46 3.56 -14.09
N LEU A 43 10.46 2.67 -14.19
CA LEU A 43 10.21 1.59 -13.21
C LEU A 43 11.42 0.66 -13.03
N GLN A 44 12.22 0.47 -14.07
CA GLN A 44 13.43 -0.34 -14.03
C GLN A 44 14.59 0.34 -13.29
N VAL A 45 14.47 1.64 -12.99
CA VAL A 45 15.42 2.42 -12.19
C VAL A 45 14.74 2.78 -10.85
N PRO A 46 14.79 1.89 -9.85
CA PRO A 46 14.01 2.05 -8.63
C PRO A 46 14.57 3.17 -7.75
N THR A 47 13.91 4.32 -7.79
CA THR A 47 14.20 5.48 -6.94
C THR A 47 12.91 6.07 -6.40
N VAL A 48 12.98 6.70 -5.23
CA VAL A 48 11.81 7.37 -4.63
C VAL A 48 11.27 8.43 -5.59
N VAL A 49 12.15 9.16 -6.27
CA VAL A 49 11.82 10.16 -7.28
C VAL A 49 11.00 9.58 -8.44
N ASN A 50 11.44 8.46 -9.02
CA ASN A 50 10.73 7.83 -10.14
C ASN A 50 9.37 7.28 -9.71
N TYR A 51 9.28 6.61 -8.55
CA TYR A 51 7.99 6.10 -8.06
C TYR A 51 7.04 7.21 -7.63
N SER A 52 7.53 8.31 -7.04
CA SER A 52 6.67 9.45 -6.69
C SER A 52 6.13 10.15 -7.94
N GLY A 53 6.96 10.33 -8.97
CA GLY A 53 6.52 10.84 -10.26
C GLY A 53 5.49 9.91 -10.93
N LEU A 54 5.77 8.60 -10.93
CA LEU A 54 4.88 7.60 -11.51
C LEU A 54 3.54 7.55 -10.79
N LYS A 55 3.54 7.58 -9.46
CA LYS A 55 2.31 7.60 -8.65
C LYS A 55 1.38 8.73 -9.10
N ARG A 56 1.89 9.95 -9.22
CA ARG A 56 1.08 11.09 -9.70
C ARG A 56 0.56 10.87 -11.12
N ARG A 57 1.42 10.33 -12.00
CA ARG A 57 1.04 10.04 -13.37
C ARG A 57 -0.07 8.99 -13.46
N LEU A 58 -0.06 7.99 -12.58
CA LEU A 58 -1.12 6.98 -12.43
C LEU A 58 -2.41 7.57 -11.85
N GLU A 59 -2.31 8.43 -10.83
CA GLU A 59 -3.48 9.07 -10.21
C GLU A 59 -4.19 10.04 -11.16
N GLY A 60 -3.44 10.70 -12.05
CA GLY A 60 -3.96 11.62 -13.07
C GLY A 60 -4.24 10.99 -14.44
N SER A 61 -4.04 9.68 -14.61
CA SER A 61 -4.21 9.03 -15.92
C SER A 61 -5.68 8.83 -16.29
N ASP A 62 -5.97 8.97 -17.58
CA ASP A 62 -7.24 8.51 -18.15
C ASP A 62 -7.26 6.99 -18.35
N GLN A 63 -8.42 6.47 -18.75
CA GLN A 63 -8.61 5.04 -18.97
C GLN A 63 -7.70 4.49 -20.07
N THR A 64 -7.51 5.22 -21.17
CA THR A 64 -6.68 4.78 -22.31
C THR A 64 -5.23 4.60 -21.89
N TRP A 65 -4.67 5.58 -21.18
CA TRP A 65 -3.30 5.51 -20.69
C TRP A 65 -3.11 4.38 -19.69
N MET A 66 -4.08 4.19 -18.77
CA MET A 66 -4.00 3.09 -17.78
C MET A 66 -4.01 1.73 -18.46
N VAL A 67 -4.87 1.50 -19.46
CA VAL A 67 -4.89 0.25 -20.22
C VAL A 67 -3.54 0.01 -20.90
N GLN A 68 -2.96 1.02 -21.57
CA GLN A 68 -1.65 0.89 -22.20
C GLN A 68 -0.54 0.55 -21.19
N PHE A 69 -0.55 1.19 -20.02
CA PHE A 69 0.40 0.89 -18.94
C PHE A 69 0.29 -0.57 -18.47
N LEU A 70 -0.93 -1.09 -18.36
CA LEU A 70 -1.19 -2.49 -17.97
C LEU A 70 -0.76 -3.47 -19.06
N GLU A 71 -1.07 -3.19 -20.34
CA GLU A 71 -0.65 -4.00 -21.49
C GLU A 71 0.87 -4.07 -21.63
N LEU A 72 1.58 -2.98 -21.26
CA LEU A 72 3.03 -2.93 -21.20
C LEU A 72 3.62 -3.56 -19.92
N SER A 73 2.83 -4.37 -19.19
CA SER A 73 3.25 -5.09 -17.98
C SER A 73 3.69 -4.18 -16.82
N GLY A 74 3.17 -2.95 -16.75
CA GLY A 74 3.56 -1.99 -15.71
C GLY A 74 3.21 -2.44 -14.30
N LEU A 75 2.05 -3.07 -14.12
CA LEU A 75 1.65 -3.64 -12.84
C LEU A 75 2.55 -4.82 -12.43
N ASP A 76 2.97 -5.66 -13.38
CA ASP A 76 3.88 -6.78 -13.10
C ASP A 76 5.21 -6.27 -12.57
N LEU A 77 5.78 -5.25 -13.23
CA LEU A 77 7.04 -4.63 -12.81
C LEU A 77 6.94 -4.00 -11.42
N LEU A 78 5.80 -3.36 -11.10
CA LEU A 78 5.54 -2.79 -9.78
C LEU A 78 5.49 -3.87 -8.69
N LEU A 79 4.78 -4.98 -8.93
CA LEU A 79 4.69 -6.05 -7.95
C LEU A 79 6.01 -6.82 -7.80
N GLU A 80 6.76 -7.00 -8.89
CA GLU A 80 8.09 -7.61 -8.83
C GLU A 80 9.07 -6.71 -8.06
N ALA A 81 9.02 -5.39 -8.27
CA ALA A 81 9.79 -4.45 -7.48
C ALA A 81 9.42 -4.52 -5.98
N LEU A 82 8.13 -4.59 -5.67
CA LEU A 82 7.65 -4.70 -4.30
C LEU A 82 8.12 -6.01 -3.63
N ASP A 83 8.06 -7.14 -4.33
CA ASP A 83 8.55 -8.45 -3.85
C ASP A 83 10.06 -8.40 -3.54
N ARG A 84 10.87 -7.83 -4.45
CA ARG A 84 12.32 -7.64 -4.24
C ARG A 84 12.64 -6.74 -3.05
N LEU A 85 11.81 -5.73 -2.79
CA LEU A 85 11.97 -4.82 -1.65
C LEU A 85 11.51 -5.46 -0.34
N SER A 86 10.51 -6.36 -0.37
CA SER A 86 9.99 -7.04 0.83
C SER A 86 10.92 -8.14 1.35
N GLY A 87 11.60 -8.87 0.47
CA GLY A 87 12.51 -9.95 0.87
C GLY A 87 13.87 -9.50 1.43
N ARG A 88 14.23 -8.22 1.25
CA ARG A 88 15.44 -7.62 1.81
C ARG A 88 15.03 -6.86 3.06
N GLY A 89 15.40 -7.33 4.25
CA GLY A 89 15.14 -6.57 5.48
C GLY A 89 15.53 -5.09 5.29
N CYS A 90 14.64 -4.16 5.64
CA CYS A 90 14.82 -2.73 5.39
C CYS A 90 16.03 -2.19 6.17
N SER A 91 17.22 -2.27 5.58
CA SER A 91 18.47 -1.87 6.22
C SER A 91 18.65 -0.35 6.26
N ARG A 92 17.95 0.38 5.39
CA ARG A 92 18.05 1.83 5.23
C ARG A 92 16.67 2.47 5.15
N ILE A 93 16.57 3.70 5.66
CA ILE A 93 15.35 4.54 5.57
C ILE A 93 14.93 4.73 4.11
N ALA A 94 15.90 4.90 3.21
CA ALA A 94 15.64 5.05 1.78
C ALA A 94 14.92 3.82 1.18
N ASP A 95 15.25 2.60 1.62
CA ASP A 95 14.60 1.37 1.14
C ASP A 95 13.15 1.30 1.63
N ALA A 96 12.91 1.70 2.89
CA ALA A 96 11.57 1.74 3.47
C ALA A 96 10.67 2.78 2.76
N LEU A 97 11.22 3.96 2.43
CA LEU A 97 10.52 4.98 1.64
C LEU A 97 10.24 4.48 0.22
N LEU A 98 11.23 3.88 -0.43
CA LEU A 98 11.08 3.34 -1.77
C LEU A 98 9.98 2.27 -1.84
N GLN A 99 9.95 1.36 -0.87
CA GLN A 99 8.91 0.34 -0.75
C GLN A 99 7.53 0.95 -0.52
N LEU A 100 7.43 1.96 0.34
CA LEU A 100 6.19 2.67 0.62
C LEU A 100 5.64 3.38 -0.63
N THR A 101 6.51 4.06 -1.38
CA THR A 101 6.12 4.73 -2.63
C THR A 101 5.74 3.72 -3.72
N CYS A 102 6.43 2.56 -3.78
CA CYS A 102 6.11 1.49 -4.71
C CYS A 102 4.70 0.92 -4.48
N VAL A 103 4.34 0.58 -3.23
CA VAL A 103 2.98 0.10 -2.93
C VAL A 103 1.91 1.17 -3.17
N SER A 104 2.26 2.46 -3.01
CA SER A 104 1.35 3.55 -3.37
C SER A 104 1.12 3.68 -4.88
N CYS A 105 2.07 3.28 -5.73
CA CYS A 105 1.83 3.16 -7.18
C CYS A 105 0.84 2.03 -7.48
N VAL A 106 0.98 0.88 -6.83
CA VAL A 106 0.02 -0.24 -6.96
C VAL A 106 -1.39 0.19 -6.52
N ARG A 107 -1.49 0.95 -5.42
CA ARG A 107 -2.74 1.57 -4.99
C ARG A 107 -3.34 2.48 -6.05
N ALA A 108 -2.53 3.33 -6.69
CA ALA A 108 -3.01 4.22 -7.75
C ALA A 108 -3.60 3.43 -8.93
N VAL A 109 -2.97 2.31 -9.32
CA VAL A 109 -3.52 1.39 -10.33
C VAL A 109 -4.86 0.83 -9.88
N MET A 110 -4.95 0.26 -8.67
CA MET A 110 -6.16 -0.36 -8.13
C MET A 110 -7.32 0.63 -7.90
N ASN A 111 -7.01 1.92 -7.72
CA ASN A 111 -8.02 2.97 -7.60
C ASN A 111 -8.63 3.38 -8.95
N SER A 112 -8.04 2.94 -10.07
CA SER A 112 -8.61 3.13 -11.40
C SER A 112 -9.57 1.98 -11.75
N SER A 113 -10.68 2.30 -12.43
CA SER A 113 -11.63 1.28 -12.91
C SER A 113 -10.93 0.25 -13.80
N ALA A 114 -10.11 0.69 -14.76
CA ALA A 114 -9.36 -0.22 -15.62
C ALA A 114 -8.41 -1.14 -14.82
N GLY A 115 -7.68 -0.59 -13.84
CA GLY A 115 -6.72 -1.36 -13.04
C GLY A 115 -7.36 -2.40 -12.13
N ILE A 116 -8.48 -2.08 -11.47
CA ILE A 116 -9.15 -3.08 -10.63
C ILE A 116 -9.82 -4.18 -11.45
N HIS A 117 -10.43 -3.86 -12.61
CA HIS A 117 -10.98 -4.87 -13.51
C HIS A 117 -9.88 -5.77 -14.07
N PHE A 118 -8.74 -5.20 -14.46
CA PHE A 118 -7.59 -5.97 -14.94
C PHE A 118 -7.08 -6.97 -13.88
N ILE A 119 -7.05 -6.60 -12.60
CA ILE A 119 -6.66 -7.52 -11.51
C ILE A 119 -7.70 -8.64 -11.33
N ILE A 120 -8.98 -8.33 -11.47
CA ILE A 120 -10.05 -9.33 -11.37
C ILE A 120 -9.93 -10.37 -12.49
N GLU A 121 -9.62 -9.92 -13.70
CA GLU A 121 -9.42 -10.79 -14.87
C GLU A 121 -8.11 -11.59 -14.80
N ASN A 122 -7.16 -11.18 -13.95
CA ASN A 122 -5.82 -11.77 -13.84
C ASN A 122 -5.46 -12.11 -12.39
N GLU A 123 -5.97 -13.23 -11.89
CA GLU A 123 -5.87 -13.66 -10.48
C GLU A 123 -4.42 -13.73 -9.94
N GLY A 124 -3.43 -13.93 -10.81
CA GLY A 124 -2.02 -14.02 -10.42
C GLY A 124 -1.48 -12.75 -9.74
N TYR A 125 -2.03 -11.57 -10.05
CA TYR A 125 -1.56 -10.30 -9.50
C TYR A 125 -1.85 -10.17 -8.00
N ILE A 126 -3.02 -10.63 -7.53
CA ILE A 126 -3.36 -10.50 -6.12
C ILE A 126 -2.50 -11.41 -5.23
N ARG A 127 -2.14 -12.60 -5.75
CA ARG A 127 -1.18 -13.50 -5.09
C ARG A 127 0.23 -12.90 -5.03
N LYS A 128 0.66 -12.19 -6.09
CA LYS A 128 1.93 -11.43 -6.06
C LYS A 128 1.86 -10.31 -5.03
N LEU A 129 0.73 -9.59 -4.93
CA LEU A 129 0.55 -8.54 -3.93
C LEU A 129 0.61 -9.09 -2.49
N SER A 130 0.05 -10.27 -2.22
CA SER A 130 0.08 -10.82 -0.85
C SER A 130 1.49 -11.15 -0.36
N LYS A 131 2.44 -11.45 -1.26
CA LYS A 131 3.87 -11.60 -0.88
C LYS A 131 4.46 -10.34 -0.25
N ALA A 132 3.94 -9.16 -0.62
CA ALA A 132 4.39 -7.90 -0.04
C ALA A 132 4.15 -7.80 1.48
N LEU A 133 3.30 -8.66 2.06
CA LEU A 133 3.09 -8.76 3.51
C LEU A 133 4.33 -9.25 4.27
N ASP A 134 5.35 -9.80 3.59
CA ASP A 134 6.60 -10.26 4.23
C ASP A 134 7.56 -9.14 4.65
N THR A 135 7.27 -7.91 4.26
CA THR A 135 8.05 -6.75 4.70
C THR A 135 7.98 -6.54 6.21
N SER A 136 9.03 -5.97 6.82
CA SER A 136 8.96 -5.46 8.19
C SER A 136 8.28 -4.09 8.29
N ASN A 137 7.97 -3.44 7.16
CA ASN A 137 7.38 -2.11 7.13
C ASN A 137 5.86 -2.17 7.36
N ILE A 138 5.44 -1.82 8.59
CA ILE A 138 4.01 -1.79 9.00
C ILE A 138 3.17 -0.93 8.06
N MET A 139 3.69 0.20 7.57
CA MET A 139 2.93 1.08 6.68
C MET A 139 2.67 0.42 5.32
N VAL A 140 3.60 -0.39 4.82
CA VAL A 140 3.39 -1.15 3.58
C VAL A 140 2.38 -2.26 3.81
N LYS A 141 2.50 -3.04 4.90
CA LYS A 141 1.49 -4.06 5.24
C LYS A 141 0.09 -3.45 5.37
N LYS A 142 -0.01 -2.29 6.04
CA LYS A 142 -1.26 -1.53 6.14
C LYS A 142 -1.85 -1.24 4.76
N GLN A 143 -1.05 -0.73 3.83
CA GLN A 143 -1.54 -0.44 2.48
C GLN A 143 -1.99 -1.72 1.75
N VAL A 144 -1.25 -2.82 1.86
CA VAL A 144 -1.60 -4.10 1.24
C VAL A 144 -2.93 -4.62 1.79
N PHE A 145 -3.12 -4.59 3.11
CA PHE A 145 -4.39 -4.99 3.72
C PHE A 145 -5.57 -4.10 3.28
N GLU A 146 -5.37 -2.78 3.20
CA GLU A 146 -6.40 -1.87 2.68
C GLU A 146 -6.77 -2.20 1.23
N LEU A 147 -5.81 -2.59 0.39
CA LEU A 147 -6.06 -3.00 -0.99
C LEU A 147 -6.84 -4.33 -1.07
N LEU A 148 -6.51 -5.31 -0.23
CA LEU A 148 -7.27 -6.56 -0.15
C LEU A 148 -8.72 -6.34 0.32
N ALA A 149 -8.92 -5.45 1.30
CA ALA A 149 -10.25 -5.09 1.78
C ALA A 149 -11.05 -4.32 0.71
N ALA A 150 -10.42 -3.37 0.01
CA ALA A 150 -11.07 -2.64 -1.08
C ALA A 150 -11.49 -3.59 -2.20
N LEU A 151 -10.61 -4.50 -2.61
CA LEU A 151 -10.92 -5.52 -3.61
C LEU A 151 -12.08 -6.42 -3.16
N SER A 152 -12.10 -6.82 -1.89
CA SER A 152 -13.16 -7.67 -1.37
C SER A 152 -14.53 -6.99 -1.36
N ILE A 153 -14.57 -5.69 -1.13
CA ILE A 153 -15.81 -4.90 -1.13
C ILE A 153 -16.29 -4.60 -2.56
N PHE A 154 -15.36 -4.52 -3.51
CA PHE A 154 -15.66 -4.09 -4.87
C PHE A 154 -16.60 -5.04 -5.62
N SER A 155 -16.43 -6.36 -5.49
CA SER A 155 -17.23 -7.36 -6.19
C SER A 155 -17.15 -8.74 -5.51
N ALA A 156 -18.02 -9.66 -5.88
CA ALA A 156 -17.97 -11.04 -5.40
C ALA A 156 -16.69 -11.77 -5.86
N GLU A 157 -16.28 -11.53 -7.11
CA GLU A 157 -15.02 -12.03 -7.68
C GLU A 157 -13.82 -11.44 -6.92
N GLY A 158 -13.84 -10.13 -6.66
CA GLY A 158 -12.82 -9.46 -5.84
C GLY A 158 -12.73 -10.03 -4.42
N HIS A 159 -13.87 -10.38 -3.81
CA HIS A 159 -13.90 -11.07 -2.52
C HIS A 159 -13.22 -12.44 -2.58
N CYS A 160 -13.55 -13.26 -3.60
CA CYS A 160 -12.89 -14.55 -3.83
C CYS A 160 -11.38 -14.39 -4.00
N LEU A 161 -10.93 -13.38 -4.76
CA LEU A 161 -9.52 -13.08 -4.99
C LEU A 161 -8.79 -12.62 -3.72
N ALA A 162 -9.42 -11.79 -2.89
CA ALA A 162 -8.84 -11.40 -1.62
C ALA A 162 -8.64 -12.61 -0.69
N LEU A 163 -9.60 -13.54 -0.66
CA LEU A 163 -9.50 -14.78 0.11
C LEU A 163 -8.44 -15.73 -0.47
N ASP A 164 -8.35 -15.85 -1.79
CA ASP A 164 -7.33 -16.63 -2.49
C ASP A 164 -5.91 -16.09 -2.21
N ALA A 165 -5.73 -14.77 -2.20
CA ALA A 165 -4.46 -14.14 -1.87
C ALA A 165 -3.98 -14.48 -0.44
N LEU A 166 -4.91 -14.52 0.52
CA LEU A 166 -4.65 -14.91 1.91
C LEU A 166 -4.37 -16.42 2.05
N ASP A 167 -5.08 -17.25 1.29
CA ASP A 167 -4.84 -18.70 1.28
C ASP A 167 -3.48 -19.04 0.63
N HIS A 168 -3.12 -18.33 -0.43
CA HIS A 168 -1.80 -18.41 -1.05
C HIS A 168 -0.71 -18.02 -0.06
N TYR A 169 -0.88 -16.90 0.65
CA TYR A 169 0.08 -16.44 1.66
C TYR A 169 0.23 -17.44 2.82
N LYS A 170 -0.88 -18.05 3.26
CA LYS A 170 -0.86 -19.16 4.24
C LYS A 170 0.04 -20.29 3.76
N GLY A 171 -0.07 -20.71 2.50
CA GLY A 171 0.81 -21.72 1.91
C GLY A 171 2.28 -21.32 1.94
N LEU A 172 2.60 -20.09 1.52
CA LEU A 172 3.97 -19.56 1.51
C LEU A 172 4.60 -19.49 2.91
N LYS A 173 3.82 -19.15 3.93
CA LYS A 173 4.27 -19.05 5.32
C LYS A 173 4.03 -20.32 6.14
N THR A 174 3.61 -21.41 5.50
CA THR A 174 3.30 -22.70 6.15
C THR A 174 2.37 -22.54 7.36
N GLN A 175 1.44 -21.58 7.26
CA GLN A 175 0.46 -21.32 8.32
C GLN A 175 -0.67 -22.35 8.24
N GLN A 176 -1.30 -22.61 9.39
CA GLN A 176 -2.44 -23.54 9.46
C GLN A 176 -3.71 -22.93 8.86
N TYR A 177 -3.91 -21.61 9.01
CA TYR A 177 -5.15 -20.94 8.64
C TYR A 177 -4.89 -19.71 7.77
N ARG A 178 -5.78 -19.45 6.80
CA ARG A 178 -5.67 -18.32 5.86
C ARG A 178 -5.67 -16.95 6.53
N PHE A 179 -6.35 -16.83 7.67
CA PHE A 179 -6.45 -15.58 8.42
C PHE A 179 -5.37 -15.43 9.50
N SER A 180 -4.45 -16.38 9.65
CA SER A 180 -3.37 -16.32 10.62
C SER A 180 -2.51 -15.06 10.44
N VAL A 181 -2.23 -14.63 9.21
CA VAL A 181 -1.46 -13.40 8.97
C VAL A 181 -2.12 -12.16 9.58
N ILE A 182 -3.44 -11.98 9.42
CA ILE A 182 -4.16 -10.83 9.98
C ILE A 182 -4.11 -10.86 11.51
N MET A 183 -4.36 -12.04 12.09
CA MET A 183 -4.40 -12.19 13.54
C MET A 183 -3.02 -12.05 14.20
N ASN A 184 -1.97 -12.56 13.55
CA ASN A 184 -0.60 -12.39 14.02
C ASN A 184 -0.19 -10.92 14.03
N GLU A 185 -0.49 -10.16 12.96
CA GLU A 185 -0.21 -8.72 12.93
C GLU A 185 -1.02 -7.97 13.99
N LEU A 186 -2.30 -8.31 14.16
CA LEU A 186 -3.16 -7.68 15.17
C LEU A 186 -2.66 -7.93 16.60
N GLN A 187 -2.09 -9.10 16.86
CA GLN A 187 -1.52 -9.45 18.17
C GLN A 187 -0.15 -8.83 18.42
N ALA A 188 0.65 -8.63 17.37
CA ALA A 188 2.03 -8.16 17.49
C ALA A 188 2.17 -6.63 17.52
N THR A 189 1.14 -5.88 17.10
CA THR A 189 1.20 -4.42 16.98
C THR A 189 0.58 -3.69 18.18
N ASP A 190 1.18 -2.58 18.58
CA ASP A 190 0.63 -1.55 19.47
C ASP A 190 0.18 -0.28 18.69
N ASN A 191 0.45 -0.23 17.38
CA ASN A 191 0.07 0.87 16.51
C ASN A 191 -1.46 0.90 16.28
N VAL A 192 -2.15 1.77 17.02
CA VAL A 192 -3.62 1.90 16.98
C VAL A 192 -4.18 2.12 15.56
N PRO A 193 -3.65 3.04 14.72
CA PRO A 193 -4.12 3.16 13.33
C PRO A 193 -4.02 1.87 12.52
N TYR A 194 -2.99 1.06 12.74
CA TYR A 194 -2.84 -0.22 12.06
C TYR A 194 -3.84 -1.26 12.58
N MET A 195 -4.07 -1.32 13.89
CA MET A 195 -5.11 -2.18 14.49
C MET A 195 -6.49 -1.89 13.92
N VAL A 196 -6.84 -0.60 13.78
CA VAL A 196 -8.10 -0.17 13.15
C VAL A 196 -8.18 -0.70 11.72
N THR A 197 -7.13 -0.56 10.92
CA THR A 197 -7.09 -1.13 9.57
C THR A 197 -7.31 -2.64 9.57
N LEU A 198 -6.64 -3.38 10.45
CA LEU A 198 -6.77 -4.85 10.52
C LEU A 198 -8.20 -5.27 10.90
N LEU A 199 -8.83 -4.58 11.86
CA LEU A 199 -10.24 -4.80 12.20
C LEU A 199 -11.19 -4.45 11.04
N SER A 200 -10.92 -3.35 10.33
CA SER A 200 -11.67 -2.98 9.12
C SER A 200 -11.55 -4.04 8.03
N VAL A 201 -10.38 -4.66 7.86
CA VAL A 201 -10.16 -5.76 6.91
C VAL A 201 -10.95 -7.01 7.32
N ILE A 202 -10.93 -7.37 8.60
CA ILE A 202 -11.74 -8.48 9.13
C ILE A 202 -13.22 -8.24 8.81
N ASN A 203 -13.71 -7.03 9.07
CA ASN A 203 -15.09 -6.66 8.77
C ASN A 203 -15.38 -6.73 7.27
N ALA A 204 -14.51 -6.14 6.43
CA ALA A 204 -14.66 -6.19 4.98
C ALA A 204 -14.80 -7.64 4.49
N LEU A 205 -13.88 -8.53 4.88
CA LEU A 205 -13.93 -9.93 4.49
C LEU A 205 -15.20 -10.64 4.98
N ILE A 206 -15.67 -10.39 6.20
CA ILE A 206 -16.90 -11.04 6.72
C ILE A 206 -18.14 -10.52 6.00
N PHE A 207 -18.23 -9.21 5.71
CA PHE A 207 -19.43 -8.58 5.17
C PHE A 207 -19.52 -8.59 3.65
N SER A 208 -18.43 -8.87 2.94
CA SER A 208 -18.38 -8.98 1.47
C SER A 208 -19.15 -10.16 0.86
N THR A 209 -19.60 -11.13 1.66
CA THR A 209 -20.52 -12.18 1.19
C THR A 209 -21.96 -11.84 1.57
N ASP A 210 -22.94 -12.13 0.71
CA ASP A 210 -24.37 -11.93 1.03
C ASP A 210 -24.99 -13.08 1.84
N GLU A 211 -24.41 -14.28 1.74
CA GLU A 211 -24.95 -15.45 2.41
C GLU A 211 -24.65 -15.47 3.91
N LEU A 212 -25.70 -15.43 4.74
CA LEU A 212 -25.59 -15.49 6.20
C LEU A 212 -24.76 -16.67 6.71
N ARG A 213 -24.87 -17.83 6.07
CA ARG A 213 -24.11 -19.04 6.44
C ARG A 213 -22.61 -18.86 6.19
N GLN A 214 -22.24 -18.23 5.08
CA GLN A 214 -20.84 -17.94 4.78
C GLN A 214 -20.28 -16.88 5.73
N ARG A 215 -21.06 -15.83 6.05
CA ARG A 215 -20.69 -14.83 7.08
C ARG A 215 -20.42 -15.49 8.43
N ASP A 216 -21.31 -16.38 8.85
CA ASP A 216 -21.17 -17.13 10.11
C ASP A 216 -19.92 -18.01 10.12
N ARG A 217 -19.66 -18.72 9.02
CA ARG A 217 -18.44 -19.54 8.87
C ARG A 217 -17.17 -18.70 8.96
N MET A 218 -17.07 -17.58 8.23
CA MET A 218 -15.90 -16.71 8.28
C MET A 218 -15.70 -16.11 9.67
N ARG A 219 -16.77 -15.67 10.34
CA ARG A 219 -16.69 -15.19 11.72
C ARG A 219 -16.15 -16.27 12.66
N LYS A 220 -16.61 -17.51 12.53
CA LYS A 220 -16.13 -18.65 13.31
C LYS A 220 -14.65 -18.96 13.06
N GLU A 221 -14.15 -18.79 11.82
CA GLU A 221 -12.71 -18.91 11.55
C GLU A 221 -11.89 -17.88 12.36
N PHE A 222 -12.31 -16.61 12.39
CA PHE A 222 -11.64 -15.60 13.22
C PHE A 222 -11.78 -15.84 14.73
N ILE A 223 -12.95 -16.29 15.19
CA ILE A 223 -13.15 -16.67 16.59
C ILE A 223 -12.22 -17.83 16.98
N GLY A 224 -12.07 -18.82 16.10
CA GLY A 224 -11.12 -19.94 16.28
C GLY A 224 -9.66 -19.48 16.35
N LEU A 225 -9.35 -18.31 15.79
CA LEU A 225 -8.05 -17.64 15.89
C LEU A 225 -8.00 -16.61 17.04
N GLN A 226 -8.83 -16.77 18.07
CA GLN A 226 -8.80 -15.99 19.32
C GLN A 226 -9.12 -14.50 19.14
N LEU A 227 -9.85 -14.10 18.09
CA LEU A 227 -10.26 -12.70 17.90
C LEU A 227 -11.00 -12.14 19.12
N LEU A 228 -11.86 -12.95 19.76
CA LEU A 228 -12.65 -12.51 20.93
C LEU A 228 -11.77 -12.16 22.13
N ASP A 229 -10.64 -12.84 22.32
CA ASP A 229 -9.71 -12.59 23.43
C ASP A 229 -8.93 -11.29 23.24
N MET A 230 -8.84 -10.82 21.99
CA MET A 230 -8.17 -9.57 21.64
C MET A 230 -9.08 -8.36 21.78
N LEU A 231 -10.40 -8.49 21.56
CA LEU A 231 -11.34 -7.35 21.60
C LEU A 231 -11.33 -6.53 22.90
N PRO A 232 -11.21 -7.13 24.11
CA PRO A 232 -11.12 -6.36 25.35
C PRO A 232 -9.89 -5.45 25.43
N LYS A 233 -8.79 -5.79 24.74
CA LYS A 233 -7.57 -4.98 24.69
C LYS A 233 -7.70 -3.77 23.75
N LEU A 234 -8.77 -3.71 22.97
CA LEU A 234 -9.03 -2.70 21.94
C LEU A 234 -10.13 -1.71 22.35
N ARG A 235 -10.74 -1.91 23.53
CA ARG A 235 -11.71 -1.00 24.14
C ARG A 235 -11.02 0.01 25.04
#